data_AF-A0A957N3K4-F1
#
_entry.id   AF-A0A957N3K4-F1
#
_cell.length_a   1.000
_cell.length_b   1.000
_cell.length_c   1.000
_cell.angle_alpha   90.00
_cell.angle_beta   90.00
_cell.angle_gamma   90.00
#
_symmetry.space_group_name_H-M   'P 1'
#
loop_
_entity.id
_entity.type
_entity.pdbx_description
1 polymer ?
#
loop_
_entity_poly.entity_id
_entity_poly.type
_entity_poly.pdbx_seq_one_letter_code
_entity_poly.pdbx_strand_id
1 'polypeptide(L)'
;KVWAARSDAAAVNDQAAAIVAKLDAIEEQLIQTGSMTGGDRLRLPARLNAMLINLVSVIAAADAKPTQQTYDAFTDLSAAVDEQLAALQQVLDEDVPAVAAALAAEQTPYIKI
;
A
#
# COMPACT_ATOMS: atom_id res chain seq x y z
N LYS A 1 -25.87 33.54 -4.89
CA LYS A 1 -24.39 33.55 -5.07
C LYS A 1 -23.92 32.09 -5.04
N VAL A 2 -23.19 31.68 -6.07
CA VAL A 2 -22.99 30.30 -6.57
C VAL A 2 -22.05 29.42 -5.70
N TRP A 3 -21.78 29.78 -4.44
CA TRP A 3 -20.74 29.14 -3.62
C TRP A 3 -21.24 27.98 -2.74
N ALA A 4 -22.53 27.69 -2.74
CA ALA A 4 -23.14 26.73 -1.80
C ALA A 4 -23.09 25.25 -2.23
N ALA A 5 -22.41 24.90 -3.33
CA ALA A 5 -22.40 23.55 -3.88
C ALA A 5 -20.99 23.04 -4.26
N ARG A 6 -20.03 23.16 -3.33
CA ARG A 6 -18.75 22.40 -3.40
C ARG A 6 -18.86 21.08 -2.62
N SER A 7 -20.07 20.50 -2.52
CA SER A 7 -20.27 19.15 -1.97
C SER A 7 -19.45 18.12 -2.74
N ASP A 8 -19.32 18.32 -4.05
CA ASP A 8 -18.68 17.37 -4.95
C ASP A 8 -17.14 17.45 -4.84
N ALA A 9 -16.57 18.65 -4.66
CA ALA A 9 -15.14 18.83 -4.36
C ALA A 9 -14.76 18.24 -2.99
N ALA A 10 -15.66 18.35 -2.01
CA ALA A 10 -15.49 17.70 -0.71
C ALA A 10 -15.56 16.17 -0.86
N ALA A 11 -16.51 15.65 -1.66
CA ALA A 11 -16.63 14.23 -1.93
C ALA A 11 -15.40 13.66 -2.66
N VAL A 12 -14.83 14.37 -3.64
CA VAL A 12 -13.57 13.96 -4.30
C VAL A 12 -12.40 13.95 -3.31
N ASN A 13 -12.31 14.94 -2.43
CA ASN A 13 -11.29 14.95 -1.37
C ASN A 13 -11.45 13.79 -0.39
N ASP A 14 -12.67 13.47 0.03
CA ASP A 14 -12.95 12.35 0.92
C ASP A 14 -12.61 11.01 0.26
N GLN A 15 -12.91 10.84 -1.04
CA GLN A 15 -12.49 9.67 -1.81
C GLN A 15 -10.97 9.58 -1.93
N ALA A 16 -10.29 10.68 -2.21
CA ALA A 16 -8.83 10.70 -2.28
C ALA A 16 -8.19 10.36 -0.91
N ALA A 17 -8.73 10.90 0.19
CA ALA A 17 -8.29 10.57 1.53
C ALA A 17 -8.49 9.08 1.87
N ALA A 18 -9.60 8.49 1.42
CA ALA A 18 -9.84 7.05 1.59
C ALA A 18 -8.83 6.20 0.81
N ILE A 19 -8.46 6.60 -0.41
CA ILE A 19 -7.40 5.92 -1.19
C ILE A 19 -6.07 5.99 -0.47
N VAL A 20 -5.67 7.18 0.00
CA VAL A 20 -4.43 7.35 0.76
C VAL A 20 -4.41 6.44 1.98
N ALA A 21 -5.49 6.39 2.76
CA ALA A 21 -5.58 5.50 3.91
C ALA A 21 -5.46 4.00 3.55
N LYS A 22 -6.02 3.57 2.40
CA LYS A 22 -5.83 2.19 1.91
C LYS A 22 -4.37 1.92 1.53
N LEU A 23 -3.73 2.86 0.84
CA LEU A 23 -2.33 2.75 0.44
C LEU A 23 -1.39 2.74 1.65
N ASP A 24 -1.64 3.61 2.64
CA ASP A 24 -0.89 3.65 3.90
C ASP A 24 -0.98 2.30 4.63
N ALA A 25 -2.18 1.71 4.69
CA ALA A 25 -2.38 0.40 5.32
C ALA A 25 -1.59 -0.71 4.60
N ILE A 26 -1.56 -0.71 3.26
CA ILE A 26 -0.78 -1.67 2.45
C ILE A 26 0.73 -1.45 2.67
N GLU A 27 1.17 -0.19 2.62
CA GLU A 27 2.57 0.19 2.82
C GLU A 27 3.05 -0.25 4.20
N GLU A 28 2.26 -0.02 5.25
CA GLU A 28 2.58 -0.45 6.61
C GLU A 28 2.71 -1.97 6.77
N GLN A 29 2.02 -2.78 5.95
CA GLN A 29 2.25 -4.24 5.97
C GLN A 29 3.54 -4.63 5.24
N LEU A 30 3.83 -3.97 4.12
CA LEU A 30 4.97 -4.29 3.27
C LEU A 30 6.28 -3.79 3.85
N ILE A 31 6.32 -2.56 4.38
CA ILE A 31 7.52 -1.87 4.85
C ILE A 31 7.27 -1.12 6.17
N GLN A 32 8.34 -0.93 6.95
CA GLN A 32 8.28 -0.17 8.20
C GLN A 32 8.43 1.34 7.92
N THR A 33 7.31 2.05 7.80
CA THR A 33 7.25 3.50 7.49
C THR A 33 7.75 4.38 8.62
N GLY A 34 7.65 3.92 9.88
CA GLY A 34 8.05 4.70 11.07
C GLY A 34 9.56 4.66 11.40
N SER A 35 10.38 3.95 10.61
CA SER A 35 11.82 3.79 10.90
C SER A 35 12.62 5.02 10.44
N MET A 36 12.94 5.93 11.36
CA MET A 36 13.70 7.15 11.03
C MET A 36 15.19 7.05 11.38
N THR A 37 15.54 6.17 12.33
CA THR A 37 16.90 6.02 12.86
C THR A 37 17.34 4.55 12.82
N GLY A 38 18.65 4.32 12.88
CA GLY A 38 19.19 2.94 12.92
C GLY A 38 18.72 2.13 14.13
N GLY A 39 18.41 2.77 15.26
CA GLY A 39 17.92 2.12 16.47
C GLY A 39 16.46 1.65 16.37
N ASP A 40 15.67 2.24 15.46
CA ASP A 40 14.26 1.89 15.29
C ASP A 40 14.07 0.47 14.76
N ARG A 41 15.07 -0.04 14.04
CA ARG A 41 15.12 -1.45 13.59
C ARG A 41 15.00 -2.46 14.72
N LEU A 42 15.43 -2.09 15.93
CA LEU A 42 15.36 -2.96 17.11
C LEU A 42 14.09 -2.76 17.92
N ARG A 43 13.43 -1.60 17.78
CA ARG A 43 12.25 -1.21 18.57
C ARG A 43 10.93 -1.48 17.86
N LEU A 44 10.92 -1.36 16.53
CA LEU A 44 9.73 -1.53 15.72
C LEU A 44 9.63 -2.96 15.18
N PRO A 45 8.41 -3.50 15.03
CA PRO A 45 8.22 -4.81 14.44
C PRO A 45 8.71 -4.82 12.99
N ALA A 46 9.33 -5.93 12.59
CA ALA A 46 9.68 -6.18 11.19
C ALA A 46 8.41 -6.28 10.35
N ARG A 47 8.48 -5.78 9.11
CA ARG A 47 7.43 -5.92 8.09
C ARG A 47 7.87 -6.94 7.03
N LEU A 48 6.97 -7.27 6.10
CA LEU A 48 7.16 -8.39 5.16
C LEU A 48 8.49 -8.29 4.39
N ASN A 49 8.90 -7.09 3.98
CA ASN A 49 10.17 -6.87 3.29
C ASN A 49 11.39 -7.31 4.14
N ALA A 50 11.43 -6.92 5.41
CA ALA A 50 12.52 -7.21 6.32
C ALA A 50 12.55 -8.70 6.70
N MET A 51 11.37 -9.32 6.85
CA MET A 51 11.24 -10.76 7.09
C MET A 51 11.80 -11.58 5.93
N LEU A 52 11.48 -11.21 4.68
CA LEU A 52 12.02 -11.86 3.49
C LEU A 52 13.55 -11.70 3.38
N ILE A 53 14.07 -10.48 3.62
CA ILE A 53 15.52 -10.23 3.63
C ILE A 53 16.22 -11.08 4.70
N ASN A 54 15.60 -11.22 5.88
CA ASN A 54 16.14 -12.05 6.95
C ASN A 54 16.17 -13.54 6.53
N LEU A 55 15.10 -14.04 5.93
CA LEU A 55 15.01 -15.42 5.46
C LEU A 55 16.11 -15.74 4.43
N VAL A 56 16.35 -14.84 3.48
CA VAL A 56 17.46 -14.95 2.53
C VAL A 56 18.81 -15.03 3.25
N SER A 57 19.02 -14.21 4.28
CA SER A 57 20.25 -14.23 5.07
C SER A 57 20.44 -15.56 5.83
N VAL A 58 19.36 -16.14 6.37
CA VAL A 58 19.39 -17.44 7.04
C VAL A 58 19.75 -18.56 6.06
N ILE A 59 19.16 -18.55 4.86
CA ILE A 59 19.47 -19.51 3.80
C ILE A 59 20.94 -19.40 3.39
N ALA A 60 21.44 -18.17 3.19
CA ALA A 60 22.81 -17.94 2.75
C ALA A 60 23.87 -18.29 3.81
N ALA A 61 23.49 -18.37 5.09
CA ALA A 61 24.43 -18.66 6.18
C ALA A 61 24.79 -20.16 6.31
N ALA A 62 24.05 -21.05 5.64
CA ALA A 62 24.26 -22.49 5.73
C ALA A 62 24.86 -23.06 4.43
N ASP A 63 25.89 -23.90 4.57
CA ASP A 63 26.47 -24.66 3.44
C ASP A 63 25.57 -25.82 2.96
N ALA A 64 24.48 -26.09 3.69
CA ALA A 64 23.49 -27.11 3.39
C ALA A 64 22.25 -26.50 2.73
N LYS A 65 21.48 -27.34 2.01
CA LYS A 65 20.20 -26.93 1.43
C LYS A 65 19.23 -26.41 2.52
N PRO A 66 18.30 -25.49 2.17
CA PRO A 66 17.29 -25.00 3.12
C PRO A 66 16.49 -26.13 3.78
N THR A 67 16.09 -25.91 5.03
CA THR A 67 15.25 -26.85 5.78
C THR A 67 13.80 -26.76 5.32
N GLN A 68 12.98 -27.76 5.65
CA GLN A 68 11.54 -27.71 5.34
C GLN A 68 10.87 -26.47 5.93
N GLN A 69 11.18 -26.12 7.19
CA GLN A 69 10.64 -24.94 7.85
C GLN A 69 10.99 -23.64 7.12
N THR A 70 12.15 -23.58 6.47
CA THR A 70 12.57 -22.42 5.67
C THR A 70 11.72 -22.28 4.40
N TYR A 71 11.34 -23.39 3.76
CA TYR A 71 10.41 -23.38 2.63
C TYR A 71 8.99 -23.02 3.05
N ASP A 72 8.53 -23.54 4.19
CA ASP A 72 7.20 -23.23 4.72
C ASP A 72 7.10 -21.72 5.04
N ALA A 73 8.11 -21.18 5.74
CA ALA A 73 8.19 -19.74 6.02
C ALA A 73 8.25 -18.87 4.75
N PHE A 74 8.97 -19.32 3.71
CA PHE A 74 8.98 -18.62 2.42
C PHE A 74 7.58 -18.61 1.80
N THR A 75 6.90 -19.75 1.80
CA THR A 75 5.56 -19.89 1.22
C THR A 75 4.56 -18.97 1.91
N ASP A 76 4.58 -18.93 3.25
CA ASP A 76 3.68 -18.08 4.03
C ASP A 76 3.96 -16.59 3.80
N LEU A 77 5.24 -16.18 3.78
CA LEU A 77 5.63 -14.79 3.52
C LEU A 77 5.29 -14.36 2.09
N SER A 78 5.50 -15.23 1.10
CA SER A 78 5.12 -14.97 -0.29
C SER A 78 3.61 -14.78 -0.42
N ALA A 79 2.81 -15.66 0.17
CA ALA A 79 1.36 -15.54 0.15
C ALA A 79 0.88 -14.21 0.79
N ALA A 80 1.48 -13.81 1.92
CA ALA A 80 1.16 -12.55 2.56
C ALA A 80 1.53 -11.33 1.69
N VAL A 81 2.66 -11.38 0.97
CA VAL A 81 3.02 -10.32 0.01
C VAL A 81 2.06 -10.29 -1.17
N ASP A 82 1.71 -11.45 -1.73
CA ASP A 82 0.77 -11.54 -2.85
C ASP A 82 -0.61 -10.96 -2.48
N GLU A 83 -1.07 -11.16 -1.24
CA GLU A 83 -2.29 -10.52 -0.73
C GLU A 83 -2.20 -8.99 -0.74
N GLN A 84 -1.09 -8.42 -0.27
CA GLN A 84 -0.89 -6.96 -0.29
C GLN A 84 -0.77 -6.41 -1.71
N LEU A 85 -0.13 -7.15 -2.62
CA LEU A 85 -0.02 -6.76 -4.03
C LEU A 85 -1.37 -6.83 -4.74
N ALA A 86 -2.20 -7.82 -4.43
CA ALA A 86 -3.55 -7.91 -4.95
C ALA A 86 -4.42 -6.75 -4.44
N ALA A 87 -4.32 -6.39 -3.16
CA ALA A 87 -5.00 -5.23 -2.60
C ALA A 87 -4.53 -3.93 -3.26
N LEU A 88 -3.24 -3.77 -3.50
CA LEU A 88 -2.70 -2.61 -4.23
C LEU A 88 -3.25 -2.54 -5.66
N GLN A 89 -3.26 -3.67 -6.37
CA GLN A 89 -3.79 -3.75 -7.73
C GLN A 89 -5.27 -3.35 -7.77
N GLN A 90 -6.07 -3.77 -6.78
CA GLN A 90 -7.46 -3.36 -6.67
C GLN A 90 -7.61 -1.85 -6.51
N VAL A 91 -6.80 -1.21 -5.64
CA VAL A 91 -6.83 0.24 -5.47
C VAL A 91 -6.48 0.97 -6.77
N LEU A 92 -5.50 0.45 -7.52
CA LEU A 92 -5.08 1.02 -8.80
C LEU A 92 -6.13 0.86 -9.91
N ASP A 93 -6.82 -0.27 -9.95
CA ASP A 93 -7.78 -0.59 -11.02
C ASP A 93 -9.18 -0.02 -10.75
N GLU A 94 -9.57 0.12 -9.49
CA GLU A 94 -10.92 0.55 -9.11
C GLU A 94 -10.94 1.99 -8.61
N ASP A 95 -10.15 2.30 -7.58
CA ASP A 95 -10.29 3.56 -6.86
C ASP A 95 -9.65 4.74 -7.61
N VAL A 96 -8.47 4.52 -8.22
CA VAL A 96 -7.76 5.59 -8.95
C VAL A 96 -8.56 6.08 -10.18
N PRO A 97 -9.12 5.20 -11.04
CA PRO A 97 -9.97 5.65 -12.15
C PRO A 97 -11.27 6.31 -11.67
N ALA A 98 -11.85 5.86 -10.55
CA ALA A 98 -13.05 6.47 -9.99
C ALA A 98 -12.81 7.93 -9.58
N VAL A 99 -11.69 8.22 -8.91
CA VAL A 99 -11.31 9.61 -8.57
C VAL A 99 -10.97 10.43 -9.81
N ALA A 100 -10.26 9.85 -10.79
CA ALA A 100 -9.98 10.53 -12.04
C ALA A 100 -11.25 10.92 -12.81
N ALA A 101 -12.26 10.04 -12.84
CA ALA A 101 -13.56 10.31 -13.45
C ALA A 101 -14.33 11.41 -12.70
N ALA A 102 -14.31 11.37 -11.36
CA ALA A 102 -14.94 12.38 -10.53
C ALA A 102 -14.30 13.78 -10.72
N LEU A 103 -12.97 13.83 -10.83
CA LEU A 103 -12.24 15.07 -11.10
C LEU A 103 -12.51 15.62 -12.52
N ALA A 104 -12.61 14.74 -13.53
CA ALA A 104 -12.96 15.13 -14.89
C ALA A 104 -14.38 15.73 -14.96
N ALA A 105 -15.33 15.20 -14.19
CA ALA A 105 -16.67 15.77 -14.08
C ALA A 105 -16.66 17.19 -13.47
N GLU A 106 -15.77 17.44 -12.50
CA GLU A 106 -15.58 18.76 -11.86
C GLU A 106 -14.92 19.79 -12.81
N GLN A 107 -14.02 19.34 -13.71
CA GLN A 107 -13.27 20.19 -14.63
C GLN A 107 -14.01 20.59 -15.93
N THR A 108 -15.30 20.30 -16.07
CA THR A 108 -16.12 20.82 -17.20
C THR A 108 -16.92 22.06 -16.79
N PRO A 109 -16.36 23.28 -16.87
CA PRO A 109 -17.17 24.48 -16.75
C PRO A 109 -18.06 24.60 -17.98
N TYR A 110 -19.37 24.40 -17.80
CA TYR A 110 -20.38 24.84 -18.74
C TYR A 110 -20.24 26.36 -18.94
N ILE A 111 -19.64 26.77 -20.06
CA ILE A 111 -19.87 28.09 -20.67
C ILE A 111 -20.40 27.81 -22.07
N LYS A 112 -21.72 27.74 -22.21
CA LYS A 112 -22.38 27.98 -23.50
C LYS A 112 -22.58 29.49 -23.61
N ILE A 113 -21.90 30.08 -24.60
CA ILE A 113 -22.15 31.45 -25.09
C ILE A 113 -23.52 31.48 -25.77
#